data_AF-A0A5J5F126-F1
#
_entry.id   AF-A0A5J5F126-F1
#
_cell.length_a   1.000
_cell.length_b   1.000
_cell.length_c   1.000
_cell.angle_alpha   90.00
_cell.angle_beta   90.00
_cell.angle_gamma   90.00
#
_symmetry.space_group_name_H-M   'P 1'
#
loop_
_entity.id
_entity.type
_entity.pdbx_description
1 polymer ?
#
loop_
_entity_poly.entity_id
_entity_poly.type
_entity_poly.pdbx_seq_one_letter_code
_entity_poly.pdbx_strand_id
1 'polypeptide(L)'
;MSPLKHSSPSTPPPPTSKKPRKEASSPSSASNSSSSNWKPEEDAMLLRLRTQTPAVSYSDIAKALGGARTVRAVRGRWARVVQFEDYSSAVNEALNEVEKNLLEKAVSDVENMVDKWWFVAVRYAELRKAKPAEARDLGNKTKVRKWAESLAREKEKKEKEKELDKDVVAVDKTLNLLDDGDSDWQEALF
;
A
#
# COMPACT_ATOMS: atom_id res chain seq x y z
N MET A 1 -7.03 76.10 -20.58
CA MET A 1 -7.63 75.79 -19.27
C MET A 1 -7.36 74.33 -18.98
N SER A 2 -6.40 74.04 -18.10
CA SER A 2 -5.94 72.67 -17.82
C SER A 2 -6.44 72.24 -16.43
N PRO A 3 -7.01 71.05 -16.28
CA PRO A 3 -7.47 70.57 -14.97
C PRO A 3 -6.28 70.13 -14.11
N LEU A 4 -6.27 70.62 -12.86
CA LEU A 4 -5.32 70.27 -11.81
C LEU A 4 -5.54 68.81 -11.38
N LYS A 5 -4.51 67.99 -11.52
CA LYS A 5 -4.49 66.60 -11.02
C LYS A 5 -4.31 66.62 -9.50
N HIS A 6 -5.37 66.32 -8.76
CA HIS A 6 -5.29 66.10 -7.32
C HIS A 6 -4.60 64.76 -7.05
N SER A 7 -3.38 64.83 -6.49
CA SER A 7 -2.67 63.66 -5.97
C SER A 7 -3.29 63.25 -4.65
N SER A 8 -3.80 62.02 -4.58
CA SER A 8 -4.29 61.41 -3.35
C SER A 8 -3.12 61.16 -2.37
N PRO A 9 -3.29 61.47 -1.07
CA PRO A 9 -2.28 61.16 -0.06
C PRO A 9 -2.21 59.65 0.20
N SER A 10 -1.02 59.08 -0.06
CA SER A 10 -0.67 57.70 0.29
C SER A 10 -0.73 57.52 1.80
N THR A 11 -1.67 56.70 2.27
CA THR A 11 -1.82 56.37 3.69
C THR A 11 -0.80 55.28 4.04
N PRO A 12 0.08 55.47 5.05
CA PRO A 12 1.00 54.42 5.47
C PRO A 12 0.24 53.25 6.13
N PRO A 13 0.67 52.00 5.91
CA PRO A 13 0.06 50.85 6.57
C PRO A 13 0.31 50.89 8.09
N PRO A 14 -0.64 50.39 8.91
CA PRO A 14 -0.51 50.40 10.36
C PRO A 14 0.64 49.49 10.83
N PRO A 15 1.35 49.86 11.93
CA PRO A 15 2.39 49.04 12.52
C PRO A 15 1.80 47.73 13.06
N THR A 16 2.35 46.61 12.60
CA THR A 16 2.01 45.28 13.08
C THR A 16 2.55 45.08 14.50
N SER A 17 1.67 45.23 15.48
CA SER A 17 1.94 44.91 16.88
C SER A 17 2.39 43.46 17.03
N LYS A 18 3.68 43.26 17.23
CA LYS A 18 4.29 41.97 17.61
C LYS A 18 3.76 41.58 18.99
N LYS A 19 2.80 40.66 18.98
CA LYS A 19 2.24 40.02 20.18
C LYS A 19 3.35 39.22 20.89
N PRO A 20 3.56 39.38 22.21
CA PRO A 20 4.56 38.62 22.95
C PRO A 20 4.19 37.14 22.93
N ARG A 21 5.10 36.34 22.36
CA ARG A 21 5.06 34.89 22.30
C ARG A 21 5.28 34.36 23.72
N LYS A 22 4.19 34.15 24.47
CA LYS A 22 4.22 33.34 25.69
C LYS A 22 4.62 31.92 25.30
N GLU A 23 5.82 31.55 25.69
CA GLU A 23 6.28 30.17 25.84
C GLU A 23 5.43 29.52 26.93
N ALA A 24 4.25 29.03 26.56
CA ALA A 24 3.55 28.03 27.33
C ALA A 24 4.02 26.69 26.78
N SER A 25 4.79 25.98 27.60
CA SER A 25 5.17 24.59 27.45
C SER A 25 3.94 23.79 27.01
N SER A 26 3.88 23.46 25.73
CA SER A 26 2.87 22.56 25.18
C SER A 26 3.11 21.19 25.80
N PRO A 27 2.22 20.66 26.67
CA PRO A 27 2.18 19.22 26.83
C PRO A 27 1.84 18.69 25.44
N SER A 28 2.81 18.02 24.84
CA SER A 28 2.62 17.06 23.76
C SER A 28 1.73 15.96 24.30
N SER A 29 0.46 16.28 24.52
CA SER A 29 -0.61 15.32 24.64
C SER A 29 -0.55 14.56 23.34
N ALA A 30 0.05 13.38 23.40
CA ALA A 30 -0.16 12.33 22.42
C ALA A 30 -1.68 12.28 22.25
N SER A 31 -2.16 12.94 21.20
CA SER A 31 -3.51 12.76 20.74
C SER A 31 -3.51 11.32 20.31
N ASN A 32 -3.91 10.44 21.23
CA ASN A 32 -4.65 9.24 20.90
C ASN A 32 -5.85 9.75 20.13
N SER A 33 -5.62 10.12 18.87
CA SER A 33 -6.64 10.28 17.87
C SER A 33 -7.32 8.95 17.94
N SER A 34 -8.47 8.95 18.58
CA SER A 34 -9.38 7.83 18.69
C SER A 34 -9.64 7.42 17.25
N SER A 35 -8.77 6.55 16.73
CA SER A 35 -8.89 5.87 15.47
C SER A 35 -10.19 5.16 15.61
N SER A 36 -11.22 5.83 15.12
CA SER A 36 -12.59 5.55 15.46
C SER A 36 -12.80 4.17 14.84
N ASN A 37 -12.83 3.12 15.66
CA ASN A 37 -12.80 1.74 15.17
C ASN A 37 -13.98 1.58 14.21
N TRP A 38 -13.69 1.59 12.91
CA TRP A 38 -14.69 1.38 11.87
C TRP A 38 -15.07 -0.09 11.91
N LYS A 39 -16.36 -0.35 12.08
CA LYS A 39 -16.87 -1.71 12.03
C LYS A 39 -16.99 -2.15 10.57
N PRO A 40 -16.83 -3.45 10.27
CA PRO A 40 -17.07 -3.99 8.93
C PRO A 40 -18.45 -3.64 8.38
N GLU A 41 -19.46 -3.61 9.26
CA GLU A 41 -20.85 -3.21 8.93
C GLU A 41 -20.93 -1.76 8.42
N GLU A 42 -20.15 -0.85 9.00
CA GLU A 42 -20.11 0.56 8.58
C GLU A 42 -19.41 0.71 7.23
N ASP A 43 -18.31 -0.02 7.01
CA ASP A 43 -17.59 -0.03 5.73
C ASP A 43 -18.46 -0.63 4.62
N ALA A 44 -19.19 -1.72 4.88
CA ALA A 44 -20.14 -2.32 3.95
C ALA A 44 -21.30 -1.36 3.61
N MET A 45 -21.83 -0.63 4.60
CA MET A 45 -22.87 0.38 4.36
C MET A 45 -22.32 1.55 3.53
N LEU A 46 -21.11 2.02 3.85
CA LEU A 46 -20.43 3.08 3.10
C LEU A 46 -20.20 2.67 1.65
N LEU A 47 -19.73 1.44 1.41
CA LEU A 47 -19.54 0.87 0.09
C LEU A 47 -20.85 0.87 -0.69
N ARG A 48 -21.90 0.25 -0.12
CA ARG A 48 -23.21 0.14 -0.75
C ARG A 48 -23.80 1.50 -1.13
N LEU A 49 -23.69 2.51 -0.29
CA LEU A 49 -24.26 3.84 -0.55
C LEU A 49 -23.45 4.64 -1.58
N ARG A 50 -22.13 4.40 -1.67
CA ARG A 50 -21.26 5.08 -2.65
C ARG A 50 -21.28 4.44 -4.02
N THR A 51 -21.62 3.16 -4.13
CA THR A 51 -21.75 2.44 -5.41
C THR A 51 -23.14 2.53 -6.05
N GLN A 52 -24.12 3.14 -5.37
CA GLN A 52 -25.44 3.43 -5.94
C GLN A 52 -25.38 4.46 -7.08
N THR A 53 -26.39 4.42 -7.96
CA THR A 53 -26.55 5.38 -9.07
C THR A 53 -27.90 6.09 -8.93
N PRO A 54 -27.95 7.39 -8.55
CA PRO A 54 -26.81 8.27 -8.25
C PRO A 54 -26.14 7.96 -6.91
N ALA A 55 -24.84 8.27 -6.80
CA ALA A 55 -24.08 8.02 -5.58
C ALA A 55 -24.55 8.93 -4.44
N VAL A 56 -24.75 8.36 -3.26
CA VAL A 56 -25.24 9.10 -2.08
C VAL A 56 -24.17 10.08 -1.57
N SER A 57 -24.61 11.24 -1.07
CA SER A 57 -23.74 12.27 -0.51
C SER A 57 -23.10 11.81 0.80
N TYR A 58 -21.87 12.24 1.09
CA TYR A 58 -21.20 11.89 2.36
C TYR A 58 -21.95 12.42 3.60
N SER A 59 -22.74 13.48 3.45
CA SER A 59 -23.58 14.03 4.51
C SER A 59 -24.70 13.06 4.88
N ASP A 60 -25.37 12.51 3.87
CA ASP A 60 -26.49 11.58 4.11
C ASP A 60 -25.99 10.21 4.56
N ILE A 61 -24.81 9.78 4.11
CA ILE A 61 -24.16 8.58 4.63
C ILE A 61 -23.81 8.74 6.13
N ALA A 62 -23.28 9.90 6.54
CA ALA A 62 -22.99 10.17 7.94
C ALA A 62 -24.26 10.12 8.82
N LYS A 63 -25.40 10.61 8.30
CA LYS A 63 -26.71 10.49 8.98
C LYS A 63 -27.17 9.03 9.04
N ALA A 64 -27.01 8.27 7.96
CA ALA A 64 -27.38 6.86 7.88
C ALA A 64 -26.58 5.99 8.87
N LEU A 65 -25.32 6.35 9.15
CA LEU A 65 -24.48 5.75 10.18
C LEU A 65 -24.82 6.21 11.62
N GLY A 66 -26.05 6.72 11.84
CA GLY A 66 -26.54 7.14 13.16
C GLY A 66 -25.90 8.42 13.70
N GLY A 67 -25.24 9.22 12.85
CA GLY A 67 -24.60 10.48 13.26
C GLY A 67 -23.32 10.32 14.10
N ALA A 68 -22.92 9.08 14.42
CA ALA A 68 -21.70 8.79 15.17
C ALA A 68 -20.42 9.14 14.38
N ARG A 69 -20.51 9.20 13.05
CA ARG A 69 -19.38 9.52 12.16
C ARG A 69 -19.56 10.91 11.56
N THR A 70 -18.49 11.70 11.60
CA THR A 70 -18.48 12.99 10.90
C THR A 70 -18.30 12.79 9.40
N VAL A 71 -18.83 13.72 8.59
CA VAL A 71 -18.67 13.72 7.12
C VAL A 71 -17.20 13.60 6.70
N ARG A 72 -16.30 14.28 7.43
CA ARG A 72 -14.84 14.21 7.20
C ARG A 72 -14.28 12.81 7.44
N ALA A 73 -14.74 12.12 8.49
CA ALA A 73 -14.32 10.75 8.79
C ALA A 73 -14.78 9.78 7.69
N VAL A 74 -16.04 9.89 7.26
CA VAL A 74 -16.61 9.07 6.17
C VAL A 74 -15.81 9.24 4.88
N ARG A 75 -15.57 10.49 4.46
CA ARG A 75 -14.78 10.79 3.26
C ARG A 75 -13.36 10.25 3.36
N GLY A 76 -12.73 10.41 4.53
CA GLY A 76 -11.37 9.91 4.78
C GLY A 76 -11.29 8.39 4.74
N ARG A 77 -12.31 7.69 5.25
CA ARG A 77 -12.40 6.22 5.24
C ARG A 77 -12.59 5.69 3.82
N TRP A 78 -13.53 6.28 3.06
CA TRP A 78 -13.76 5.94 1.66
C TRP A 78 -12.47 6.01 0.84
N ALA A 79 -11.79 7.16 0.88
CA ALA A 79 -10.62 7.44 0.04
C ALA A 79 -9.36 6.62 0.40
N ARG A 80 -9.33 5.94 1.56
CA ARG A 80 -8.12 5.23 2.03
C ARG A 80 -8.30 3.73 2.13
N VAL A 81 -9.52 3.28 2.41
CA VAL A 81 -9.81 1.89 2.77
C VAL A 81 -10.90 1.35 1.85
N VAL A 82 -12.14 1.83 2.01
CA VAL A 82 -13.32 1.16 1.42
C VAL A 82 -13.30 1.17 -0.11
N GLN A 83 -12.89 2.25 -0.76
CA GLN A 83 -12.85 2.28 -2.23
C GLN A 83 -11.82 1.30 -2.84
N PHE A 84 -10.91 0.76 -2.03
CA PHE A 84 -9.88 -0.19 -2.45
C PHE A 84 -10.15 -1.61 -1.92
N GLU A 85 -11.20 -1.81 -1.13
CA GLU A 85 -11.51 -3.10 -0.50
C GLU A 85 -11.95 -4.13 -1.56
N ASP A 86 -12.72 -3.70 -2.56
CA ASP A 86 -13.02 -4.51 -3.76
C ASP A 86 -11.77 -4.76 -4.63
N TYR A 87 -10.77 -3.88 -4.59
CA TYR A 87 -9.49 -4.13 -5.23
C TYR A 87 -8.73 -5.25 -4.51
N SER A 88 -8.89 -5.40 -3.19
CA SER A 88 -8.18 -6.43 -2.43
C SER A 88 -8.70 -7.85 -2.73
N SER A 89 -9.98 -8.02 -3.06
CA SER A 89 -10.50 -9.34 -3.45
C SER A 89 -10.02 -9.74 -4.85
N ALA A 90 -10.01 -8.81 -5.80
CA ALA A 90 -9.46 -9.04 -7.15
C ALA A 90 -7.92 -9.21 -7.16
N VAL A 91 -7.22 -8.55 -6.23
CA VAL A 91 -5.75 -8.69 -6.04
C VAL A 91 -5.39 -9.97 -5.27
N ASN A 92 -6.30 -10.52 -4.47
CA ASN A 92 -6.12 -11.82 -3.82
C ASN A 92 -6.41 -13.01 -4.75
N GLU A 93 -6.95 -12.77 -5.95
CA GLU A 93 -6.92 -13.75 -7.01
C GLU A 93 -5.45 -13.94 -7.40
N ALA A 94 -4.89 -15.10 -7.02
CA ALA A 94 -3.48 -15.42 -7.20
C ALA A 94 -3.02 -15.01 -8.61
N LEU A 95 -1.93 -14.24 -8.70
CA LEU A 95 -1.39 -13.84 -9.99
C LEU A 95 -1.22 -15.08 -10.85
N ASN A 96 -1.81 -15.05 -12.05
CA ASN A 96 -1.60 -16.12 -12.99
C ASN A 96 -0.11 -16.15 -13.42
N GLU A 97 0.37 -17.30 -13.88
CA GLU A 97 1.80 -17.46 -14.22
C GLU A 97 2.24 -16.48 -15.32
N VAL A 98 1.32 -16.09 -16.21
CA VAL A 98 1.59 -15.12 -17.30
C VAL A 98 1.82 -13.71 -16.77
N GLU A 99 0.96 -13.23 -15.86
CA GLU A 99 1.08 -11.95 -15.18
C GLU A 99 2.38 -11.88 -14.37
N LYS A 100 2.70 -12.97 -13.67
CA LYS A 100 3.93 -13.09 -12.90
C LYS A 100 5.18 -13.00 -13.78
N ASN A 101 5.23 -13.76 -14.89
CA ASN A 101 6.33 -13.70 -15.86
C ASN A 101 6.48 -12.30 -16.48
N LEU A 102 5.37 -11.62 -16.77
CA LEU A 102 5.39 -10.26 -17.31
C LEU A 102 5.89 -9.22 -16.29
N LEU A 103 5.52 -9.36 -15.02
CA LEU A 103 6.05 -8.51 -13.95
C LEU A 103 7.53 -8.75 -13.70
N GLU A 104 7.97 -10.00 -13.69
CA GLU A 104 9.38 -10.35 -13.56
C GLU A 104 10.21 -9.73 -14.70
N LYS A 105 9.71 -9.82 -15.94
CA LYS A 105 10.32 -9.16 -17.09
C LYS A 105 10.36 -7.63 -16.91
N ALA A 106 9.24 -7.02 -16.52
CA ALA A 106 9.18 -5.58 -16.31
C ALA A 106 10.18 -5.12 -15.23
N VAL A 107 10.30 -5.86 -14.12
CA VAL A 107 11.28 -5.57 -13.05
C VAL A 107 12.71 -5.64 -13.58
N SER A 108 13.03 -6.63 -14.42
CA SER A 108 14.34 -6.75 -15.07
C SER A 108 14.64 -5.58 -16.01
N ASP A 109 13.65 -5.15 -16.80
CA ASP A 109 13.81 -4.05 -17.77
C ASP A 109 14.09 -2.70 -17.09
N VAL A 110 13.61 -2.50 -15.85
CA VAL A 110 13.72 -1.24 -15.12
C VAL A 110 14.68 -1.29 -13.93
N GLU A 111 15.55 -2.30 -13.84
CA GLU A 111 16.38 -2.57 -12.65
C GLU A 111 17.21 -1.36 -12.17
N ASN A 112 17.66 -0.53 -13.11
CA ASN A 112 18.51 0.65 -12.90
C ASN A 112 17.75 2.00 -12.89
N MET A 113 16.40 2.01 -12.87
CA MET A 113 15.62 3.26 -12.91
C MET A 113 15.26 3.78 -11.50
N VAL A 114 15.34 5.10 -11.32
CA VAL A 114 15.05 5.79 -10.04
C VAL A 114 13.58 5.63 -9.61
N ASP A 115 12.67 5.39 -10.54
CA ASP A 115 11.24 5.17 -10.31
C ASP A 115 10.74 3.81 -10.81
N LYS A 116 11.59 2.78 -10.75
CA LYS A 116 11.31 1.44 -11.32
C LYS A 116 9.98 0.83 -10.86
N TRP A 117 9.63 1.00 -9.59
CA TRP A 117 8.38 0.44 -9.06
C TRP A 117 7.13 1.14 -9.55
N TRP A 118 7.22 2.42 -9.93
CA TRP A 118 6.11 3.10 -10.57
C TRP A 118 5.85 2.49 -11.96
N PHE A 119 6.90 2.22 -12.74
CA PHE A 119 6.77 1.53 -14.04
C PHE A 119 6.20 0.12 -13.90
N VAL A 120 6.66 -0.65 -12.91
CA VAL A 120 6.11 -1.98 -12.62
C VAL A 120 4.64 -1.91 -12.20
N ALA A 121 4.26 -0.95 -11.36
CA ALA A 121 2.87 -0.73 -10.96
C ALA A 121 1.99 -0.25 -12.12
N VAL A 122 2.51 0.58 -13.02
CA VAL A 122 1.82 1.00 -14.25
C VAL A 122 1.63 -0.19 -15.18
N ARG A 123 2.67 -1.01 -15.43
CA ARG A 123 2.52 -2.22 -16.24
C ARG A 123 1.58 -3.24 -15.62
N TYR A 124 1.64 -3.45 -14.32
CA TYR A 124 0.68 -4.29 -13.62
C TYR A 124 -0.74 -3.77 -13.77
N ALA A 125 -0.93 -2.46 -13.57
CA ALA A 125 -2.22 -1.82 -13.73
C ALA A 125 -2.72 -1.94 -15.17
N GLU A 126 -1.87 -1.80 -16.19
CA GLU A 126 -2.23 -2.00 -17.60
C GLU A 126 -2.62 -3.44 -17.92
N LEU A 127 -1.90 -4.43 -17.36
CA LEU A 127 -2.24 -5.85 -17.50
C LEU A 127 -3.61 -6.17 -16.92
N ARG A 128 -3.92 -5.60 -15.75
CA ARG A 128 -5.24 -5.72 -15.11
C ARG A 128 -6.29 -4.74 -15.68
N LYS A 129 -5.88 -3.72 -16.46
CA LYS A 129 -6.73 -2.69 -17.12
C LYS A 129 -6.79 -2.86 -18.63
N ALA A 130 -7.11 -4.06 -19.08
CA ALA A 130 -7.89 -4.23 -20.29
C ALA A 130 -9.32 -3.60 -20.23
N LYS A 131 -9.56 -2.59 -19.36
CA LYS A 131 -10.24 -1.32 -19.69
C LYS A 131 -9.53 -0.10 -19.04
N PRO A 132 -9.16 0.95 -19.80
CA PRO A 132 -8.10 1.92 -19.47
C PRO A 132 -8.46 3.16 -18.62
N ALA A 133 -9.68 3.32 -18.10
CA ALA A 133 -10.13 4.64 -17.61
C ALA A 133 -9.63 5.06 -16.20
N GLU A 134 -9.12 4.16 -15.36
CA GLU A 134 -8.91 4.44 -13.92
C GLU A 134 -7.45 4.38 -13.44
N ALA A 135 -6.45 4.41 -14.32
CA ALA A 135 -5.03 4.35 -13.93
C ALA A 135 -4.50 5.56 -13.14
N ARG A 136 -5.35 6.54 -12.80
CA ARG A 136 -4.93 7.83 -12.23
C ARG A 136 -4.70 7.88 -10.71
N ASP A 137 -5.04 6.85 -9.93
CA ASP A 137 -4.97 6.92 -8.44
C ASP A 137 -3.82 6.11 -7.79
N LEU A 138 -2.88 5.58 -8.56
CA LEU A 138 -1.70 4.85 -8.05
C LEU A 138 -0.50 5.75 -7.66
N GLY A 139 -0.71 7.07 -7.55
CA GLY A 139 0.35 8.06 -7.32
C GLY A 139 1.06 8.04 -5.96
N ASN A 140 0.78 7.10 -5.04
CA ASN A 140 1.41 7.06 -3.72
C ASN A 140 2.64 6.13 -3.70
N LYS A 141 3.82 6.71 -3.97
CA LYS A 141 5.14 6.06 -3.97
C LYS A 141 5.40 5.19 -2.73
N THR A 142 4.87 5.58 -1.56
CA THR A 142 5.09 4.87 -0.28
C THR A 142 4.41 3.50 -0.24
N LYS A 143 3.19 3.39 -0.79
CA LYS A 143 2.46 2.12 -0.82
C LYS A 143 3.09 1.13 -1.79
N VAL A 144 3.48 1.63 -2.96
CA VAL A 144 4.17 0.85 -4.00
C VAL A 144 5.51 0.30 -3.47
N ARG A 145 6.27 1.12 -2.73
CA ARG A 145 7.53 0.68 -2.09
C ARG A 145 7.32 -0.46 -1.08
N LYS A 146 6.32 -0.33 -0.18
CA LYS A 146 6.05 -1.37 0.83
C LYS A 146 5.61 -2.70 0.21
N TRP A 147 4.82 -2.66 -0.86
CA TRP A 147 4.42 -3.87 -1.57
C TRP A 147 5.62 -4.55 -2.24
N ALA A 148 6.48 -3.78 -2.90
CA ALA A 148 7.72 -4.28 -3.48
C ALA A 148 8.66 -4.93 -2.45
N GLU A 149 8.82 -4.29 -1.28
CA GLU A 149 9.61 -4.84 -0.17
C GLU A 149 9.02 -6.16 0.36
N SER A 150 7.70 -6.32 0.34
CA SER A 150 7.03 -7.57 0.72
C SER A 150 7.35 -8.72 -0.25
N LEU A 151 7.31 -8.45 -1.56
CA LEU A 151 7.65 -9.46 -2.58
C LEU A 151 9.11 -9.91 -2.49
N ALA A 152 10.04 -8.98 -2.23
CA ALA A 152 11.45 -9.31 -2.05
C ALA A 152 11.67 -10.26 -0.86
N ARG A 153 11.01 -10.00 0.28
CA ARG A 153 11.07 -10.87 1.46
C ARG A 153 10.49 -12.25 1.21
N GLU A 154 9.40 -12.34 0.45
CA GLU A 154 8.80 -13.63 0.10
C GLU A 154 9.70 -14.46 -0.81
N LYS A 155 10.38 -13.81 -1.78
CA LYS A 155 11.36 -14.47 -2.66
C LYS A 155 12.54 -15.02 -1.86
N GLU A 156 13.12 -14.22 -0.98
CA GLU A 156 14.22 -14.64 -0.10
C GLU A 156 13.81 -15.82 0.80
N LYS A 157 12.57 -15.79 1.33
CA LYS A 157 12.04 -16.89 2.12
C LYS A 157 11.95 -18.19 1.32
N LYS A 158 11.42 -18.14 0.08
CA LYS A 158 11.32 -19.31 -0.80
C LYS A 158 12.68 -19.85 -1.24
N GLU A 159 13.68 -18.99 -1.38
CA GLU A 159 15.04 -19.41 -1.72
C GLU A 159 15.70 -20.15 -0.55
N LYS A 160 15.56 -19.63 0.67
CA LYS A 160 16.00 -20.30 1.90
C LYS A 160 15.32 -21.64 2.14
N GLU A 161 14.01 -21.73 1.85
CA GLU A 161 13.26 -22.98 1.95
C GLU A 161 13.78 -24.03 0.97
N LYS A 162 14.09 -23.64 -0.28
CA LYS A 162 14.74 -24.53 -1.26
C LYS A 162 16.15 -24.95 -0.87
N GLU A 163 16.88 -24.12 -0.12
CA GLU A 163 18.22 -24.45 0.36
C GLU A 163 18.16 -25.50 1.48
N LEU A 164 17.23 -25.33 2.44
CA LEU A 164 16.95 -26.32 3.49
C LEU A 164 16.56 -27.69 2.92
N ASP A 165 15.71 -27.72 1.88
CA ASP A 165 15.30 -28.99 1.24
C ASP A 165 16.49 -29.73 0.61
N LYS A 166 17.51 -29.04 0.11
CA LYS A 166 18.71 -29.69 -0.46
C LYS A 166 19.55 -30.37 0.60
N ASP A 167 19.67 -29.75 1.77
CA ASP A 167 20.47 -30.29 2.87
C ASP A 167 19.80 -31.53 3.47
N VAL A 168 18.46 -31.55 3.57
CA VAL A 168 17.71 -32.73 4.03
C VAL A 168 17.94 -33.93 3.10
N VAL A 169 17.89 -33.72 1.78
CA VAL A 169 18.15 -34.79 0.79
C VAL A 169 19.60 -35.28 0.85
N ALA A 170 20.56 -34.40 1.16
CA ALA A 170 21.96 -34.78 1.29
C ALA A 170 22.21 -35.70 2.51
N VAL A 171 21.57 -35.41 3.65
CA VAL A 171 21.69 -36.23 4.87
C VAL A 171 21.11 -37.63 4.66
N ASP A 172 19.95 -37.73 4.02
CA ASP A 172 19.29 -39.02 3.76
C ASP A 172 20.14 -39.91 2.83
N LYS A 173 20.82 -39.29 1.85
CA LYS A 173 21.76 -39.99 0.98
C LYS A 173 23.00 -40.51 1.71
N THR A 174 23.51 -39.78 2.69
CA THR A 174 24.66 -40.24 3.50
C THR A 174 24.31 -41.37 4.47
N LEU A 175 23.06 -41.41 4.97
CA LEU A 175 22.58 -42.47 5.84
C LEU A 175 22.42 -43.81 5.11
N ASN A 176 21.91 -43.78 3.87
CA ASN A 176 21.77 -44.99 3.05
C ASN A 176 23.12 -45.58 2.61
N LEU A 177 24.19 -44.79 2.55
CA LEU A 177 25.54 -45.26 2.20
C LEU A 177 26.25 -46.02 3.33
N LEU A 178 25.76 -45.94 4.58
CA LEU A 178 26.32 -46.70 5.70
C LEU A 178 25.69 -48.09 5.88
N ASP A 179 24.54 -48.38 5.26
CA ASP A 179 23.81 -49.64 5.47
C ASP A 179 24.23 -50.76 4.49
N ASP A 180 24.84 -50.42 3.35
CA ASP A 180 25.27 -51.39 2.33
C ASP A 180 26.71 -51.94 2.55
N GLY A 181 27.39 -51.54 3.62
CA GLY A 181 28.83 -51.79 3.81
C GLY A 181 29.23 -53.04 4.60
N ASP A 182 28.29 -53.79 5.18
CA ASP A 182 28.60 -54.82 6.20
C ASP A 182 28.30 -56.27 5.78
N SER A 183 28.16 -56.54 4.48
CA SER A 183 27.82 -57.89 3.98
C SER A 183 28.98 -58.73 3.42
N ASP A 184 30.22 -58.23 3.39
CA ASP A 184 31.32 -58.92 2.65
C ASP A 184 32.50 -59.41 3.50
N TRP A 185 32.40 -59.33 4.84
CA TRP A 185 33.47 -59.84 5.72
C TRP A 185 33.35 -61.34 6.08
N GLN A 186 32.26 -62.01 5.69
CA GLN A 186 32.05 -63.43 6.04
C GLN A 186 32.67 -64.45 5.05
N GLU A 187 33.16 -64.03 3.88
CA GLU A 187 33.69 -64.97 2.89
C GLU A 187 35.19 -65.30 3.06
N ALA A 188 35.89 -64.66 4.00
CA ALA A 188 37.34 -64.83 4.18
C ALA A 188 37.75 -65.92 5.21
N LEU A 189 36.83 -66.74 5.71
CA LEU A 189 37.09 -67.69 6.80
C LEU A 189 36.93 -69.18 6.45
N PHE A 190 36.83 -69.56 5.17
CA PHE A 190 36.80 -70.97 4.74
C PHE A 190 37.84 -71.31 3.68
#